data_AF-A0A379WKQ0-F1
#
_entry.id   AF-A0A379WKQ0-F1
#
_cell.length_a   1.000
_cell.length_b   1.000
_cell.length_c   1.000
_cell.angle_alpha   90.00
_cell.angle_beta   90.00
_cell.angle_gamma   90.00
#
_symmetry.space_group_name_H-M   'P 1'
#
loop_
_entity.id
_entity.type
_entity.pdbx_description
1 polymer ?
#
loop_
_entity_poly.entity_id
_entity_poly.type
_entity_poly.pdbx_seq_one_letter_code
_entity_poly.pdbx_strand_id
1 'polypeptide(L)' 'MTNKPTPFVAPLLESLDIAKYFSVVIGGDDVQNKKPHPEPLLLVASRLGMMPEQMLFVGDSRNDIQAAKAAAALRLA' A
#
# COMPACT_ATOMS: atom_id res chain seq x y z
N MET A 1 -1.27 -0.42 2.94
CA MET A 1 -1.60 -1.20 1.73
C MET A 1 -1.11 -2.63 1.90
N THR A 2 -1.89 -3.65 1.53
CA THR A 2 -1.55 -5.08 1.70
C THR A 2 -2.14 -5.95 0.60
N ASN A 3 -1.59 -7.16 0.38
CA ASN A 3 -2.19 -8.16 -0.53
C ASN A 3 -3.34 -8.95 0.12
N LYS A 4 -3.54 -8.80 1.43
CA LYS A 4 -4.67 -9.39 2.16
C LYS A 4 -5.98 -8.67 1.80
N PRO A 5 -7.13 -9.35 1.78
CA PRO A 5 -8.41 -8.70 1.52
C PRO A 5 -8.75 -7.64 2.59
N THR A 6 -9.27 -6.49 2.16
CA THR A 6 -9.62 -5.31 2.97
C THR A 6 -10.52 -5.63 4.16
N PRO A 7 -11.55 -6.51 4.07
CA PRO A 7 -12.40 -6.83 5.20
C PRO A 7 -11.66 -7.39 6.43
N PHE A 8 -10.47 -7.98 6.25
CA PHE A 8 -9.66 -8.50 7.35
C PHE A 8 -8.66 -7.49 7.90
N VAL A 9 -8.46 -6.36 7.22
CA VAL A 9 -7.44 -5.36 7.58
C VAL A 9 -7.98 -4.40 8.65
N ALA A 10 -9.17 -3.84 8.43
CA ALA A 10 -9.74 -2.85 9.35
C ALA A 10 -9.93 -3.42 10.79
N PRO A 11 -10.55 -4.59 10.99
CA PRO A 11 -10.70 -5.16 12.34
C PRO A 11 -9.36 -5.43 13.03
N LEU A 12 -8.33 -5.84 12.26
CA LEU A 12 -6.99 -6.07 12.79
C LEU A 12 -6.34 -4.77 13.26
N LEU A 13 -6.40 -3.70 12.45
CA LEU A 13 -5.84 -2.40 12.82
C LEU A 13 -6.55 -1.78 14.03
N GLU A 14 -7.87 -1.97 14.14
CA GLU A 14 -8.68 -1.55 15.29
C GLU A 14 -8.28 -2.33 16.55
N SER A 15 -8.17 -3.65 16.48
CA SER A 15 -7.76 -4.49 17.62
C SER A 15 -6.36 -4.17 18.16
N LEU A 16 -5.50 -3.59 17.32
CA LEU A 16 -4.14 -3.16 17.66
C LEU A 16 -4.08 -1.68 18.08
N ASP A 17 -5.19 -0.94 18.07
CA ASP A 17 -5.29 0.50 18.35
C ASP A 17 -4.35 1.37 17.47
N ILE A 18 -4.11 0.93 16.24
CA ILE A 18 -3.27 1.66 15.26
C ILE A 18 -4.05 2.18 14.06
N ALA A 19 -5.34 1.86 13.94
CA ALA A 19 -6.17 2.33 12.82
C ALA A 19 -6.12 3.86 12.61
N LYS A 20 -6.05 4.62 13.71
CA LYS A 20 -5.95 6.09 13.72
C LYS A 20 -4.74 6.69 12.98
N TYR A 21 -3.69 5.90 12.74
CA TYR A 21 -2.49 6.37 12.02
C TYR A 21 -2.62 6.27 10.50
N PHE A 22 -3.68 5.63 9.99
CA PHE A 22 -3.85 5.37 8.56
C PHE A 22 -4.98 6.21 7.98
N SER A 23 -4.66 7.15 7.10
CA SER A 23 -5.67 7.92 6.36
C SER A 23 -6.36 7.10 5.27
N VAL A 24 -5.67 6.10 4.72
CA VAL A 24 -6.16 5.23 3.65
C VAL A 24 -5.67 3.80 3.91
N VAL A 25 -6.59 2.85 3.80
CA VAL A 25 -6.30 1.41 3.81
C VAL A 25 -6.69 0.83 2.46
N ILE A 26 -5.76 0.13 1.82
CA ILE A 26 -5.95 -0.57 0.55
C ILE A 26 -5.55 -2.03 0.76
N GLY A 27 -6.47 -2.95 0.53
CA GLY A 27 -6.25 -4.39 0.49
C GLY A 27 -6.13 -4.92 -0.93
N GLY A 28 -5.93 -6.24 -1.03
CA GLY A 28 -5.66 -6.89 -2.30
C GLY A 28 -6.87 -7.05 -3.22
N ASP A 29 -8.07 -6.88 -2.69
CA ASP A 29 -9.36 -6.90 -3.40
C ASP A 29 -9.80 -5.51 -3.89
N ASP A 30 -9.09 -4.44 -3.52
CA ASP A 30 -9.30 -3.09 -4.05
C ASP A 30 -8.63 -2.86 -5.42
N VAL A 31 -7.87 -3.84 -5.91
CA VAL A 31 -7.09 -3.78 -7.14
C VAL A 31 -7.26 -5.04 -7.97
N GLN A 32 -7.05 -4.94 -9.28
CA GLN A 32 -7.00 -6.11 -10.15
C GLN A 32 -5.66 -6.85 -10.00
N ASN A 33 -4.55 -6.11 -9.96
CA ASN A 33 -3.21 -6.66 -9.84
C ASN A 33 -2.56 -6.27 -8.51
N LYS A 34 -2.27 -7.28 -7.69
CA LYS A 34 -1.59 -7.13 -6.39
C LYS A 34 -0.09 -6.92 -6.56
N LYS A 35 0.61 -6.56 -5.47
CA LYS A 35 2.08 -6.53 -5.45
C LYS A 35 2.63 -7.88 -5.94
N PRO A 36 3.65 -7.91 -6.83
CA PRO A 36 4.59 -6.81 -7.14
C PRO A 36 4.14 -5.80 -8.21
N HIS A 37 2.91 -5.89 -8.72
CA HIS A 37 2.39 -4.90 -9.67
C HIS A 37 2.33 -3.49 -9.04
N PRO A 38 2.54 -2.39 -9.80
CA PRO A 38 2.52 -1.03 -9.25
C PRO A 38 1.12 -0.49 -8.93
N GLU A 39 0.07 -1.08 -9.50
CA GLU A 39 -1.33 -0.64 -9.37
C GLU A 39 -1.74 -0.27 -7.93
N PRO A 40 -1.41 -1.07 -6.89
CA PRO A 40 -1.77 -0.72 -5.52
C PRO A 40 -1.12 0.59 -5.03
N LEU A 41 0.14 0.85 -5.38
CA LEU A 41 0.81 2.11 -4.99
C LEU A 41 0.26 3.29 -5.79
N LEU A 42 -0.03 3.09 -7.09
CA LEU A 42 -0.64 4.13 -7.92
C LEU A 42 -2.04 4.50 -7.41
N LEU A 43 -2.79 3.51 -6.91
CA LEU A 43 -4.08 3.74 -6.28
C LEU A 43 -3.94 4.54 -4.97
N VAL A 44 -2.94 4.23 -4.13
CA VAL A 44 -2.63 5.04 -2.93
C VAL A 44 -2.32 6.49 -3.32
N ALA A 45 -1.44 6.69 -4.31
CA ALA A 45 -1.03 8.01 -4.80
C ALA A 45 -2.26 8.82 -5.25
N SER A 46 -3.11 8.21 -6.07
CA SER A 46 -4.36 8.80 -6.56
C SER A 46 -5.32 9.18 -5.42
N ARG A 47 -5.54 8.28 -4.45
CA ARG A 47 -6.42 8.53 -3.28
C ARG A 47 -5.93 9.67 -2.40
N LEU A 48 -4.63 9.89 -2.35
CA LEU A 48 -4.01 10.95 -1.56
C LEU A 48 -3.73 12.22 -2.36
N GLY A 49 -4.01 12.24 -3.68
CA GLY A 49 -3.73 13.38 -4.54
C GLY A 49 -2.24 13.70 -4.67
N MET A 50 -1.38 12.68 -4.61
CA MET A 50 0.08 12.83 -4.65
C MET A 50 0.68 12.10 -5.86
N MET A 51 1.89 12.51 -6.25
CA MET A 51 2.71 11.79 -7.22
C MET A 51 3.49 10.67 -6.52
N PRO A 52 3.75 9.52 -7.19
CA PRO A 52 4.48 8.42 -6.56
C PRO A 52 5.86 8.78 -6.00
N GLU A 53 6.57 9.70 -6.66
CA GLU A 53 7.89 10.19 -6.25
C GLU A 53 7.87 10.93 -4.91
N GLN A 54 6.69 11.41 -4.49
CA GLN A 54 6.47 12.07 -3.20
C GLN A 54 6.19 11.07 -2.07
N MET A 55 6.05 9.78 -2.38
CA MET A 55 5.75 8.73 -1.42
C MET A 55 7.02 7.96 -1.05
N LEU A 56 7.17 7.68 0.25
CA LEU A 56 8.10 6.68 0.74
C LEU A 56 7.37 5.37 0.98
N PHE A 57 7.76 4.32 0.26
CA PHE A 57 7.24 2.98 0.46
C PHE A 57 8.12 2.18 1.43
N VAL A 58 7.50 1.62 2.47
CA VAL A 58 8.14 0.78 3.49
C VAL A 58 7.51 -0.61 3.45
N GLY A 59 8.33 -1.64 3.24
CA GLY A 59 7.93 -3.04 3.22
C GLY A 59 9.12 -3.98 3.36
N ASP A 60 8.87 -5.22 3.77
CA ASP A 60 9.88 -6.21 4.17
C ASP A 60 10.13 -7.29 3.10
N SER A 61 9.33 -7.32 2.04
CA SER A 61 9.39 -8.38 1.03
C SER A 61 10.00 -7.94 -0.30
N ARG A 62 10.44 -8.91 -1.10
CA ARG A 62 10.88 -8.63 -2.49
C ARG A 62 9.76 -8.02 -3.34
N ASN A 63 8.51 -8.43 -3.09
CA ASN A 63 7.35 -7.89 -3.80
C ASN A 63 7.16 -6.39 -3.51
N ASP A 64 7.51 -5.95 -2.30
CA ASP A 64 7.46 -4.54 -1.90
C ASP A 64 8.46 -3.70 -2.68
N ILE A 65 9.71 -4.16 -2.72
CA ILE A 65 10.80 -3.50 -3.44
C ILE A 65 10.48 -3.40 -4.94
N GLN A 66 9.89 -4.45 -5.52
CA GLN A 66 9.50 -4.49 -6.93
C GLN A 66 8.33 -3.56 -7.23
N ALA A 67 7.29 -3.56 -6.39
CA ALA A 67 6.13 -2.71 -6.57
C ALA A 67 6.48 -1.22 -6.46
N ALA A 68 7.31 -0.84 -5.48
CA ALA A 68 7.81 0.53 -5.35
C ALA A 68 8.62 0.96 -6.57
N LYS A 69 9.50 0.08 -7.08
CA LYS A 69 10.29 0.36 -8.29
C LYS A 69 9.39 0.57 -9.51
N ALA A 70 8.41 -0.31 -9.71
CA ALA A 70 7.50 -0.26 -10.84
C ALA A 70 6.58 0.98 -10.79
N ALA A 71 6.29 1.49 -9.59
CA ALA A 71 5.48 2.68 -9.38
C ALA A 71 6.30 3.99 -9.36
N ALA A 72 7.63 3.94 -9.53
CA ALA A 72 8.54 5.09 -9.36
C ALA A 72 8.49 5.76 -7.97
N ALA A 73 8.07 5.01 -6.95
CA ALA A 73 8.07 5.51 -5.57
C ALA A 73 9.46 5.40 -4.93
N LEU A 74 9.76 6.30 -3.99
CA LEU A 74 10.93 6.15 -3.12
C LEU A 74 10.73 4.89 -2.27
N ARG A 75 11.81 4.18 -1.99
CA ARG A 75 11.77 2.92 -1.23
C ARG A 75 12.88 2.89 -0.18
N LEU A 76 12.54 2.39 0.99
CA LEU A 76 13.50 2.02 2.03
C LEU A 76 13.73 0.51 1.94
N ALA A 77 15.00 0.11 1.85
CA ALA A 77 15.44 -1.28 1.78
C ALA A 77 16.36 -1.58 2.97
#